data_AF-A0A1L9PTN1-F1
#
_entry.id   AF-A0A1L9PTN1-F1
#
_cell.length_a   1.000
_cell.length_b   1.000
_cell.length_c   1.000
_cell.angle_alpha   90.00
_cell.angle_beta   90.00
_cell.angle_gamma   90.00
#
_symmetry.space_group_name_H-M   'P 1'
#
loop_
_entity.id
_entity.type
_entity.pdbx_description
1 polymer ?
#
loop_
_entity_poly.entity_id
_entity_poly.type
_entity_poly.pdbx_seq_one_letter_code
_entity_poly.pdbx_strand_id
1 'polypeptide(L)'
;MPPERQNAPVKLSLPLQFQQDIFTELRGEDELVILARGLGLLRLITNLLHFYDAAGNNLVLLVGADDRENEWIGEGKLPGGQSITQA
;
A
#
# COMPACT_ATOMS: atom_id res chain seq x y z
N MET A 1 16.66 1.88 24.81
CA MET A 1 15.96 2.51 23.67
C MET A 1 15.92 1.48 22.56
N PRO A 2 14.75 1.13 21.99
CA PRO A 2 14.72 0.32 20.78
C PRO A 2 15.38 1.14 19.65
N PRO A 3 16.11 0.51 18.72
CA PRO A 3 16.69 1.22 17.59
C PRO A 3 15.57 1.85 16.76
N GLU A 4 15.71 3.14 16.43
CA GLU A 4 14.84 3.78 15.44
C GLU A 4 14.95 2.99 14.14
N ARG A 5 13.84 2.36 13.73
CA ARG A 5 13.75 1.63 12.47
C ARG A 5 13.81 2.66 11.35
N GLN A 6 15.04 2.93 10.90
CA GLN A 6 15.33 3.77 9.74
C GLN A 6 14.44 3.31 8.58
N ASN A 7 13.71 4.30 8.05
CA ASN A 7 12.85 4.30 6.88
C ASN A 7 13.45 3.40 5.76
N ALA A 8 13.14 2.10 5.81
CA ALA A 8 13.63 1.17 4.81
C ALA A 8 13.01 1.58 3.47
N PRO A 9 13.78 1.66 2.37
CA PRO A 9 13.25 2.07 1.08
C PRO A 9 12.23 1.03 0.62
N VAL A 10 10.94 1.33 0.85
CA VAL A 10 9.83 0.49 0.41
C VAL A 10 9.87 0.47 -1.12
N LYS A 11 10.05 -0.72 -1.69
CA LYS A 11 10.12 -0.89 -3.14
C LYS A 11 8.72 -0.70 -3.72
N LEU A 12 8.44 0.53 -4.16
CA LEU A 12 7.17 0.87 -4.77
C LEU A 12 6.96 0.03 -6.02
N SER A 13 5.89 -0.74 -6.01
CA SER A 13 5.38 -1.41 -7.18
C SER A 13 4.44 -0.47 -7.93
N LEU A 14 4.86 0.74 -8.30
CA LEU A 14 4.05 1.74 -9.01
C LEU A 14 4.76 2.19 -10.29
N PRO A 15 4.48 1.56 -11.45
CA PRO A 15 5.26 1.79 -12.66
C PRO A 15 4.98 3.14 -13.35
N LEU A 16 3.84 3.77 -13.09
CA LEU A 16 3.41 4.99 -13.77
C LEU A 16 3.63 6.22 -12.89
N GLN A 17 4.06 7.34 -13.49
CA GLN A 17 4.40 8.56 -12.75
C GLN A 17 3.23 9.07 -11.92
N PHE A 18 2.04 9.19 -12.51
CA PHE A 18 0.85 9.67 -11.78
C PHE A 18 0.53 8.83 -10.54
N GLN A 19 0.86 7.53 -10.55
CA GLN A 19 0.63 6.67 -9.39
C GLN A 19 1.61 6.99 -8.25
N GLN A 20 2.86 7.32 -8.59
CA GLN A 20 3.89 7.72 -7.62
C GLN A 20 3.57 9.09 -7.02
N ASP A 21 3.05 10.00 -7.85
CA ASP A 21 2.62 11.34 -7.43
C ASP A 21 1.46 11.22 -6.42
N ILE A 22 0.38 10.52 -6.79
CA ILE A 22 -0.76 10.23 -5.90
C ILE A 22 -0.30 9.56 -4.59
N PHE A 23 0.61 8.58 -4.66
CA PHE A 23 1.12 7.90 -3.47
C PHE A 23 1.92 8.84 -2.55
N THR A 24 2.63 9.82 -3.12
CA THR A 24 3.41 10.79 -2.35
C THR A 24 2.48 11.80 -1.68
N GLU A 25 1.47 12.28 -2.40
CA GLU A 25 0.45 13.21 -1.93
C GLU A 25 -0.37 12.60 -0.77
N LEU A 26 -0.90 11.39 -0.94
CA LEU A 26 -1.68 10.65 0.06
C LEU A 26 -0.96 10.38 1.40
N ARG A 27 0.38 10.46 1.42
CA ARG A 27 1.16 10.28 2.66
C ARG A 27 1.32 11.57 3.45
N GLY A 28 1.15 12.72 2.81
CA GLY A 28 1.29 14.02 3.43
C GLY A 28 0.00 14.50 4.08
N GLU A 29 -1.14 14.32 3.39
CA GLU A 29 -2.43 14.88 3.78
C GLU A 29 -3.59 13.92 3.48
N ASP A 30 -4.76 14.18 4.08
CA ASP A 30 -6.00 13.45 3.82
C ASP A 30 -6.58 13.84 2.45
N GLU A 31 -6.77 12.88 1.55
CA GLU A 31 -7.22 13.17 0.17
C GLU A 31 -8.30 12.22 -0.34
N LEU A 32 -9.09 12.72 -1.30
CA LEU A 32 -10.05 11.94 -2.09
C LEU A 32 -9.50 11.70 -3.49
N VAL A 33 -9.19 10.45 -3.81
CA VAL A 33 -8.69 10.05 -5.12
C VAL A 33 -9.80 9.40 -5.94
N ILE A 34 -10.05 9.94 -7.14
CA ILE A 34 -11.01 9.39 -8.11
C ILE A 34 -10.24 8.87 -9.32
N LEU A 35 -10.35 7.57 -9.61
CA LEU A 35 -9.68 6.92 -10.73
C LEU A 35 -10.68 6.19 -11.62
N ALA A 36 -10.43 6.22 -12.93
CA ALA A 36 -11.13 5.37 -13.86
C ALA A 36 -10.77 3.89 -13.62
N ARG A 37 -11.72 3.00 -13.93
CA ARG A 37 -11.55 1.55 -13.79
C ARG A 37 -10.34 1.07 -14.61
N GLY A 38 -9.45 0.31 -13.98
CA GLY A 38 -8.25 -0.25 -14.62
C GLY A 38 -6.97 0.58 -14.44
N LEU A 39 -7.05 1.78 -13.85
CA LEU A 39 -5.86 2.62 -13.60
C LEU A 39 -5.03 2.20 -12.38
N GLY A 40 -5.36 1.08 -11.76
CA GLY A 40 -4.54 0.46 -10.71
C GLY A 40 -4.82 0.96 -9.30
N LEU A 41 -6.08 1.28 -8.96
CA LEU A 41 -6.48 1.63 -7.59
C LEU A 41 -6.00 0.60 -6.56
N LEU A 42 -6.25 -0.69 -6.81
CA LEU A 42 -5.79 -1.77 -5.95
C LEU A 42 -4.28 -1.70 -5.72
N ARG A 43 -3.50 -1.42 -6.77
CA ARG A 43 -2.05 -1.33 -6.68
C ARG A 43 -1.60 -0.16 -5.81
N LEU A 44 -2.29 0.98 -5.88
CA LEU A 44 -2.07 2.12 -4.96
C LEU A 44 -2.35 1.72 -3.52
N ILE A 45 -3.52 1.12 -3.25
CA ILE A 45 -3.92 0.69 -1.90
C ILE A 45 -2.92 -0.31 -1.33
N THR A 46 -2.50 -1.33 -2.08
CA THR A 46 -1.55 -2.31 -1.57
C THR A 46 -0.17 -1.72 -1.28
N ASN A 47 0.30 -0.74 -2.06
CA ASN A 47 1.55 -0.05 -1.76
C ASN A 47 1.43 0.82 -0.50
N LEU A 48 0.28 1.46 -0.27
CA LEU A 48 0.01 2.23 0.96
C LEU A 48 0.02 1.32 2.18
N LEU A 49 -0.71 0.20 2.11
CA LEU A 49 -0.73 -0.79 3.19
C LEU A 49 0.67 -1.32 3.49
N HIS A 50 1.44 -1.66 2.46
CA HIS A 50 2.81 -2.13 2.63
C HIS A 50 3.72 -1.08 3.27
N PHE A 51 3.55 0.20 2.91
CA PHE A 51 4.29 1.29 3.53
C PHE A 51 3.98 1.43 5.02
N TYR A 52 2.70 1.39 5.41
CA TYR A 52 2.30 1.49 6.82
C TYR A 52 2.68 0.24 7.63
N ASP A 53 2.66 -0.94 7.01
CA ASP A 53 3.13 -2.19 7.62
C ASP A 53 4.65 -2.12 7.91
N ALA A 54 5.45 -1.70 6.93
CA ALA A 54 6.91 -1.59 7.07
C ALA A 54 7.36 -0.57 8.13
N ALA A 55 6.62 0.54 8.29
CA ALA A 55 6.89 1.52 9.34
C ALA A 55 6.64 0.92 10.75
N GLY A 56 5.77 -0.08 10.87
CA GLY A 56 5.37 -0.75 12.10
C GLY A 56 4.69 0.19 13.11
N ASN A 57 3.97 -0.39 14.07
CA ASN A 57 3.19 0.36 15.07
C ASN A 57 2.10 1.28 14.46
N ASN A 58 1.51 0.86 13.35
CA ASN A 58 0.37 1.49 12.72
C ASN A 58 -0.84 0.56 12.78
N LEU A 59 -2.02 1.11 13.01
CA LEU A 59 -3.30 0.42 12.82
C LEU A 59 -3.94 0.99 11.56
N VAL A 60 -4.20 0.14 10.57
CA VAL A 60 -4.88 0.52 9.34
C VAL A 60 -6.19 -0.27 9.23
N LEU A 61 -7.27 0.45 8.93
CA LEU A 61 -8.59 -0.14 8.67
C LEU A 61 -8.99 0.17 7.24
N LEU A 62 -9.20 -0.88 6.43
CA LEU A 62 -9.79 -0.74 5.11
C LEU A 62 -11.30 -0.92 5.20
N VAL A 63 -12.06 0.04 4.69
CA VAL A 63 -13.54 0.04 4.73
C VAL A 63 -14.07 -0.19 3.32
N GLY A 64 -15.07 -1.06 3.20
CA GLY A 64 -15.72 -1.36 1.92
C GLY A 64 -14.93 -2.31 1.01
N ALA A 65 -13.93 -3.01 1.54
CA ALA A 65 -13.21 -4.05 0.82
C ALA A 65 -14.13 -5.23 0.49
N ASP A 66 -13.98 -5.77 -0.72
CA ASP A 66 -14.65 -7.02 -1.08
C ASP A 66 -13.92 -8.26 -0.50
N ASP A 67 -14.56 -9.43 -0.60
CA ASP A 67 -14.00 -10.67 -0.02
C ASP A 67 -12.62 -11.04 -0.60
N ARG A 68 -12.35 -10.69 -1.86
CA ARG A 68 -11.06 -10.98 -2.53
C ARG A 68 -9.97 -10.05 -2.02
N GLU A 69 -10.30 -8.78 -1.82
CA GLU A 69 -9.41 -7.79 -1.25
C GLU A 69 -9.06 -8.14 0.21
N ASN A 70 -10.04 -8.64 0.98
CA ASN A 70 -9.82 -9.13 2.34
C ASN A 70 -8.84 -10.33 2.37
N GLU A 71 -8.98 -11.31 1.48
CA GLU A 71 -8.06 -12.45 1.39
C GLU A 71 -6.62 -12.03 1.06
N TRP A 72 -6.45 -11.08 0.12
CA TRP A 72 -5.12 -10.63 -0.29
C TRP A 72 -4.40 -9.79 0.77
N ILE A 73 -5.15 -8.98 1.50
CA ILE A 73 -4.61 -8.10 2.55
C ILE A 73 -4.30 -8.89 3.83
N GLY A 74 -5.10 -9.91 4.17
CA GLY A 74 -4.88 -10.76 5.34
C GLY A 74 -3.64 -11.66 5.26
N GLU A 75 -3.26 -12.10 4.05
CA GLU A 75 -2.12 -13.00 3.84
C GLU A 75 -0.82 -12.30 3.43
N GLY A 76 -0.89 -10.98 3.17
CA GLY A 76 0.21 -10.27 2.59
C GLY A 76 0.60 -10.81 1.19
N LYS A 77 -0.35 -10.80 0.26
CA LYS A 77 -0.10 -11.22 -1.12
C LYS A 77 -0.56 -10.14 -2.08
N LEU A 78 0.32 -9.73 -2.99
CA LEU A 78 -0.05 -8.87 -4.11
C LEU A 78 -0.93 -9.64 -5.11
N PRO A 79 -1.83 -8.98 -5.84
CA PRO A 79 -2.52 -9.59 -6.98
C PRO A 79 -1.48 -10.13 -7.98
N GLY A 80 -1.50 -11.43 -8.22
CA GLY A 80 -0.47 -12.15 -8.99
C GLY A 80 0.41 -13.12 -8.18
N GLY A 81 0.10 -13.34 -6.89
CA GLY A 81 0.72 -14.41 -6.09
C GLY A 81 2.11 -14.08 -5.52
N GLN A 82 2.51 -12.81 -5.54
CA GLN A 82 3.77 -12.39 -4.92
C GLN A 82 3.55 -12.11 -3.43
N SER A 83 4.26 -12.85 -2.58
CA SER A 83 4.26 -12.68 -1.12
C SER A 83 5.04 -11.41 -0.74
N ILE A 84 4.50 -10.60 0.19
CA ILE A 84 5.23 -9.44 0.76
C ILE A 84 6.35 -9.86 1.74
N THR A 85 6.47 -11.15 2.07
CA THR A 85 7.45 -11.65 3.06
C THR A 85 8.84 -11.93 2.47
N GLN A 86 9.09 -11.64 1.20
CA GLN A 86 10.44 -11.76 0.59
C GLN A 86 10.98 -10.41 0.14
N ALA A 87 11.36 -9.58 1.10
CA ALA A 87 12.36 -8.53 0.96
C ALA A 87 12.93 -8.17 2.35
#